data_AF-A0A352WBA3-F1
#
_entry.id   AF-A0A352WBA3-F1
#
_cell.length_a   1.000
_cell.length_b   1.000
_cell.length_c   1.000
_cell.angle_alpha   90.00
_cell.angle_beta   90.00
_cell.angle_gamma   90.00
#
_symmetry.space_group_name_H-M   'P 1'
#
loop_
_entity.id
_entity.type
_entity.pdbx_description
1 polymer ?
#
loop_
_entity_poly.entity_id
_entity_poly.type
_entity_poly.pdbx_seq_one_letter_code
_entity_poly.pdbx_strand_id
1 'polypeptide(L)'
;MKVNATDLQNAFGKYLALTEKEDIIVTRNGKSVAKLTRYTEPDFYVVQEEARGYQAQRKISYEEYMELVESSDQRYELIDGVVYLLASPSFKHQIVVSEIAYRFYSFFKNKRCRSLTAPLDVRLFGFATKFEE
;
A
#
# COMPACT_ATOMS: atom_id res chain seq x y z
N MET A 1 -16.04 11.49 12.41
CA MET A 1 -16.02 11.04 13.84
C MET A 1 -15.66 12.17 14.83
N LYS A 2 -16.05 12.09 16.12
CA LYS A 2 -15.57 13.00 17.20
C LYS A 2 -14.65 12.26 18.18
N VAL A 3 -13.54 12.87 18.57
CA VAL A 3 -12.53 12.28 19.48
C VAL A 3 -12.10 13.27 20.56
N ASN A 4 -11.72 12.80 21.74
CA ASN A 4 -11.13 13.66 22.76
C ASN A 4 -9.67 13.97 22.41
N ALA A 5 -9.19 15.17 22.78
CA ALA A 5 -7.80 15.58 22.59
C ALA A 5 -6.80 14.61 23.22
N THR A 6 -7.12 14.05 24.40
CA THR A 6 -6.27 13.06 25.08
C THR A 6 -6.17 11.76 24.30
N ASP A 7 -7.28 11.26 23.74
CA ASP A 7 -7.30 10.03 22.95
C ASP A 7 -6.52 10.21 21.65
N LEU A 8 -6.71 11.37 21.00
CA LEU A 8 -5.96 11.73 19.80
C LEU A 8 -4.46 11.81 20.07
N GLN A 9 -4.04 12.34 21.22
CA GLN A 9 -2.63 12.40 21.60
C GLN A 9 -2.03 11.00 21.81
N ASN A 10 -2.76 10.11 22.47
CA ASN A 10 -2.28 8.76 22.80
C ASN A 10 -2.28 7.80 21.59
N ALA A 11 -3.14 8.04 20.59
CA ALA A 11 -3.32 7.16 19.44
C ALA A 11 -3.24 7.95 18.11
N PHE A 12 -2.35 8.94 18.03
CA PHE A 12 -2.32 9.88 16.90
C PHE A 12 -2.20 9.19 15.54
N GLY A 13 -1.30 8.19 15.40
CA GLY A 13 -1.12 7.45 14.15
C GLY A 13 -2.39 6.75 13.65
N LYS A 14 -3.19 6.18 14.58
CA LYS A 14 -4.49 5.57 14.24
C LYS A 14 -5.45 6.59 13.66
N TYR A 15 -5.51 7.78 14.25
CA TYR A 15 -6.42 8.83 13.79
C TYR A 15 -5.94 9.47 12.49
N LEU A 16 -4.63 9.64 12.30
CA LEU A 16 -4.09 10.03 10.99
C LEU A 16 -4.52 9.05 9.90
N ALA A 17 -4.38 7.75 10.12
CA ALA A 17 -4.80 6.73 9.16
C ALA A 17 -6.32 6.81 8.85
N LEU A 18 -7.16 7.08 9.86
CA LEU A 18 -8.60 7.23 9.68
C LEU A 18 -9.01 8.45 8.85
N THR A 19 -8.15 9.48 8.73
CA THR A 19 -8.45 10.65 7.88
C THR A 19 -8.57 10.31 6.39
N GLU A 20 -8.06 9.15 5.95
CA GLU A 20 -8.27 8.67 4.59
C GLU A 20 -9.73 8.35 4.27
N LYS A 21 -10.53 8.06 5.29
CA LYS A 21 -11.94 7.66 5.13
C LYS A 21 -12.91 8.78 5.49
N GLU A 22 -12.62 9.51 6.57
CA GLU A 22 -13.51 10.56 7.06
C GLU A 22 -12.76 11.65 7.84
N ASP A 23 -13.39 12.81 7.93
CA ASP A 23 -12.88 13.90 8.75
C ASP A 23 -13.08 13.61 10.25
N ILE A 24 -12.09 14.02 11.05
CA ILE A 24 -12.08 13.81 12.50
C ILE A 24 -12.19 15.15 13.21
N ILE A 25 -13.22 15.29 14.05
CA ILE A 25 -13.42 16.47 14.89
C ILE A 25 -12.82 16.19 16.27
N VAL A 26 -11.86 17.02 16.68
CA VAL A 26 -11.22 16.94 17.99
C VAL A 26 -12.02 17.78 18.98
N THR A 27 -12.28 17.20 20.15
CA THR A 27 -13.03 17.82 21.24
C THR A 27 -12.16 17.94 22.48
N ARG A 28 -12.34 19.03 23.24
CA ARG A 28 -11.72 19.24 24.56
C ARG A 28 -12.80 19.74 25.52
N ASN A 29 -12.99 19.03 26.63
CA ASN A 29 -14.06 19.30 27.60
C ASN A 29 -15.45 19.41 26.95
N GLY A 30 -15.76 18.50 26.02
CA GLY A 30 -17.05 18.45 25.32
C GLY A 30 -17.25 19.50 24.20
N LYS A 31 -16.32 20.45 24.02
CA LYS A 31 -16.37 21.44 22.94
C LYS A 31 -15.48 21.02 21.77
N SER A 32 -15.97 21.17 20.54
CA SER A 32 -15.15 20.98 19.33
C SER A 32 -14.09 22.08 19.25
N VAL A 33 -12.83 21.69 19.09
CA VAL A 33 -11.67 22.61 19.10
C VAL A 33 -10.81 22.55 17.85
N ALA A 34 -10.80 21.42 17.14
CA ALA A 34 -10.04 21.28 15.90
C ALA A 34 -10.71 20.26 14.96
N LYS A 35 -10.31 20.30 13.69
CA LYS A 35 -10.68 19.33 12.66
C LYS A 35 -9.40 18.81 12.01
N LEU A 36 -9.23 17.51 12.02
CA LEU A 36 -8.17 16.81 11.30
C LEU A 36 -8.77 16.29 9.99
N THR A 37 -8.18 16.73 8.89
CA THR A 37 -8.61 16.42 7.53
C THR A 37 -7.40 15.90 6.77
N ARG A 38 -7.60 14.95 5.87
CA ARG A 38 -6.49 14.49 5.01
C ARG A 38 -5.97 15.66 4.18
N TYR A 39 -4.67 15.85 4.21
CA TYR A 39 -3.99 16.74 3.27
C TYR A 39 -3.57 15.91 2.06
N THR A 40 -4.05 16.27 0.88
CA THR A 40 -3.56 15.73 -0.39
C THR A 40 -2.54 16.71 -0.94
N GLU A 41 -1.28 16.30 -1.00
CA GLU A 41 -0.28 17.02 -1.78
C GLU A 41 -0.79 17.17 -3.21
N PRO A 42 -0.81 18.39 -3.75
CA PRO A 42 -1.11 18.55 -5.16
C PRO A 42 0.00 17.90 -6.02
N ASP A 43 -0.37 17.32 -7.16
CA ASP A 43 0.51 16.52 -8.05
C ASP A 43 1.80 17.23 -8.53
N PHE A 44 1.97 18.52 -8.24
CA PHE A 44 3.09 19.35 -8.66
C PHE A 44 4.32 19.35 -7.71
N TYR A 45 4.29 18.61 -6.59
CA TYR A 45 5.40 18.57 -5.61
C TYR A 45 6.34 17.36 -5.71
N VAL A 46 6.20 16.50 -6.72
CA VAL A 46 7.16 15.42 -6.95
C VAL A 46 8.43 16.00 -7.57
N VAL A 47 9.53 16.02 -6.82
CA VAL A 47 10.86 16.31 -7.37
C VAL A 47 11.19 15.21 -8.38
N GLN A 48 11.17 15.55 -9.66
CA GLN A 48 11.50 14.66 -10.77
C GLN A 48 12.84 15.09 -11.38
N GLU A 49 13.62 14.13 -11.88
CA GLU A 49 14.80 14.46 -12.70
C GLU A 49 14.37 15.24 -13.95
N GLU A 50 15.06 16.34 -14.27
CA GLU A 50 14.77 17.23 -15.42
C GLU A 50 14.70 16.52 -16.78
N ALA A 51 15.21 15.29 -16.88
CA ALA A 51 15.53 14.64 -18.15
C ALA A 51 14.39 13.86 -18.81
N ARG A 52 13.21 13.71 -18.19
CA ARG A 52 12.10 12.97 -18.80
C ARG A 52 10.76 13.58 -18.41
N GLY A 53 9.94 13.88 -19.42
CA GLY A 53 8.54 14.26 -19.24
C GLY A 53 7.71 13.10 -18.71
N TYR A 54 7.88 12.75 -17.44
CA TYR A 54 7.06 11.79 -16.74
C TYR A 54 5.67 12.42 -16.56
N GLN A 55 4.68 11.93 -17.30
CA GLN A 55 3.30 12.28 -17.02
C GLN A 55 2.98 11.89 -15.57
N ALA A 56 2.25 12.76 -14.85
CA ALA A 56 1.73 12.42 -13.53
C ALA A 56 1.05 11.05 -13.61
N GLN A 57 1.59 10.07 -12.89
CA GLN A 57 1.08 8.70 -12.95
C GLN A 57 -0.34 8.71 -12.37
N ARG A 58 -1.33 8.45 -13.24
CA ARG A 58 -2.73 8.38 -12.84
C ARG A 58 -2.89 7.36 -11.72
N LYS A 59 -3.35 7.82 -10.56
CA LYS A 59 -3.79 6.94 -9.49
C LYS A 59 -5.16 6.37 -9.82
N ILE A 60 -5.33 5.07 -9.63
CA ILE A 60 -6.59 4.35 -9.86
C ILE A 60 -7.03 3.61 -8.60
N SER A 61 -8.33 3.33 -8.50
CA SER A 61 -8.87 2.48 -7.45
C SER A 61 -8.49 1.01 -7.66
N TYR A 62 -8.71 0.19 -6.62
CA TYR A 62 -8.53 -1.25 -6.74
C TYR A 62 -9.54 -1.85 -7.74
N GLU A 63 -10.75 -1.33 -7.80
CA GLU A 63 -11.79 -1.77 -8.73
C GLU A 63 -11.38 -1.48 -10.18
N GLU A 64 -10.90 -0.26 -10.47
CA GLU A 64 -10.35 0.10 -11.79
C GLU A 64 -9.15 -0.79 -12.17
N TYR A 65 -8.31 -1.16 -11.19
CA TYR A 65 -7.19 -2.08 -11.41
C TYR A 65 -7.65 -3.49 -11.79
N MET A 66 -8.72 -4.01 -11.16
CA MET A 66 -9.26 -5.33 -11.49
C MET A 66 -9.79 -5.38 -12.92
N GLU A 67 -10.51 -4.34 -13.36
CA GLU A 67 -10.98 -4.21 -14.74
C GLU A 67 -9.81 -4.18 -15.74
N LEU A 68 -8.71 -3.53 -15.39
CA LEU A 68 -7.49 -3.49 -16.20
C LEU A 68 -6.84 -4.88 -16.33
N VAL A 69 -6.71 -5.62 -15.23
CA VAL A 69 -6.10 -6.97 -15.23
C VAL A 69 -6.99 -7.97 -15.97
N GLU A 70 -8.32 -7.89 -15.82
CA GLU A 70 -9.25 -8.77 -16.53
C GLU A 70 -9.27 -8.54 -18.05
N SER A 71 -8.93 -7.33 -18.50
CA SER A 71 -8.92 -6.96 -19.91
C SER A 71 -7.57 -7.17 -20.62
N SER A 72 -6.55 -7.67 -19.92
CA SER A 72 -5.19 -7.78 -20.45
C SER A 72 -4.45 -9.02 -19.97
N ASP A 73 -3.70 -9.67 -20.86
CA ASP A 73 -2.77 -10.75 -20.49
C ASP A 73 -1.46 -10.23 -19.84
N GLN A 74 -1.30 -8.91 -19.73
CA GLN A 74 -0.14 -8.31 -19.09
C GLN A 74 -0.24 -8.39 -17.57
N ARG A 75 0.92 -8.50 -16.91
CA ARG A 75 0.99 -8.59 -15.45
C ARG A 75 1.27 -7.21 -14.87
N TYR A 76 0.38 -6.76 -14.00
CA TYR A 76 0.49 -5.47 -13.35
C TYR A 76 0.61 -5.65 -11.82
N GLU A 77 1.16 -4.64 -11.15
CA GLU A 77 1.08 -4.46 -9.71
C GLU A 77 0.48 -3.09 -9.42
N LEU A 78 -0.45 -3.03 -8.45
CA LEU A 78 -0.99 -1.78 -7.94
C LEU A 78 -0.30 -1.41 -6.63
N ILE A 79 0.52 -0.35 -6.64
CA ILE A 79 1.27 0.13 -5.48
C ILE A 79 0.87 1.58 -5.23
N ASP A 80 0.26 1.87 -4.07
CA ASP A 80 -0.20 3.21 -3.68
C ASP A 80 -1.10 3.91 -4.73
N GLY A 81 -1.93 3.10 -5.39
CA GLY A 81 -2.84 3.53 -6.46
C GLY A 81 -2.18 3.66 -7.82
N VAL A 82 -0.88 3.43 -7.95
CA VAL A 82 -0.14 3.51 -9.22
C VAL A 82 0.02 2.11 -9.82
N VAL A 83 -0.24 1.99 -11.13
CA VAL A 83 -0.08 0.74 -11.88
C VAL A 83 1.34 0.61 -12.40
N TYR A 84 1.97 -0.52 -12.11
CA TYR A 84 3.29 -0.90 -12.61
C TYR A 84 3.17 -2.13 -13.52
N LEU A 85 3.63 -2.03 -14.76
CA LEU A 85 3.76 -3.18 -15.65
C LEU A 85 5.00 -4.00 -15.27
N LEU A 86 4.80 -5.28 -14.97
CA LEU A 86 5.91 -6.18 -14.64
C LEU A 86 6.62 -6.65 -15.91
N ALA A 87 7.93 -6.40 -15.97
CA ALA A 87 8.78 -6.94 -17.01
C ALA A 87 8.83 -8.48 -16.93
N SER A 88 8.90 -9.13 -18.08
CA SER A 88 9.09 -10.58 -18.13
C SER A 88 10.45 -10.95 -17.51
N PRO A 89 10.50 -11.90 -16.56
CA PRO A 89 11.75 -12.25 -15.88
C PRO A 89 12.71 -12.93 -16.84
N SER A 90 14.00 -12.60 -16.72
CA SER A 90 15.05 -13.26 -17.50
C SER A 90 15.28 -14.71 -17.03
N PHE A 91 15.90 -15.53 -17.88
CA PHE A 91 16.29 -16.89 -17.48
C PHE A 91 17.16 -16.92 -16.21
N LYS A 92 18.10 -15.98 -16.06
CA LYS A 92 18.93 -15.87 -14.83
C LYS A 92 18.09 -15.55 -13.60
N HIS A 93 17.10 -14.66 -13.74
CA HIS A 93 16.14 -14.37 -12.67
C HIS A 93 15.41 -15.64 -12.24
N GLN A 94 14.95 -16.45 -13.20
CA GLN A 94 14.24 -17.69 -12.91
C GLN A 94 15.13 -18.71 -12.17
N ILE A 95 16.39 -18.88 -12.56
CA ILE A 95 17.33 -19.76 -11.83
C ILE A 95 17.44 -19.33 -10.35
N VAL A 96 17.66 -18.04 -10.12
CA VAL A 96 17.84 -17.52 -8.75
C VAL A 96 16.56 -17.72 -7.91
N VAL A 97 15.39 -17.40 -8.47
CA VAL A 97 14.12 -17.60 -7.78
C VAL A 97 13.87 -19.08 -7.49
N SER A 98 14.18 -19.99 -8.42
CA SER A 98 14.04 -21.44 -8.22
C SER A 98 14.91 -21.96 -7.07
N GLU A 99 16.17 -21.52 -6.98
CA GLU A 99 17.07 -21.91 -5.88
C GLU A 99 16.59 -21.40 -4.51
N ILE A 100 16.14 -20.14 -4.44
CA ILE A 100 15.58 -19.56 -3.22
C ILE A 100 14.31 -20.32 -2.80
N ALA A 101 13.41 -20.56 -3.76
CA ALA A 101 12.17 -21.27 -3.54
C ALA A 101 12.40 -22.69 -3.00
N TYR A 102 13.36 -23.41 -3.58
CA TYR A 102 13.74 -24.75 -3.13
C TYR A 102 14.25 -24.75 -1.68
N ARG A 103 15.14 -23.81 -1.34
CA ARG A 103 15.70 -23.70 0.01
C ARG A 103 14.63 -23.38 1.05
N PHE A 104 13.74 -22.42 0.76
CA PHE A 104 12.64 -22.10 1.65
C PHE A 104 11.62 -23.23 1.76
N TYR A 105 11.25 -23.86 0.64
CA TYR A 105 10.36 -25.02 0.66
C TYR A 105 10.92 -26.14 1.54
N SER A 106 12.21 -26.46 1.40
CA SER A 106 12.88 -27.47 2.21
C SER A 106 12.89 -27.09 3.70
N PHE A 107 13.24 -25.84 4.02
CA PHE A 107 13.26 -25.34 5.39
C PHE A 107 11.87 -25.39 6.06
N PHE A 108 10.82 -25.02 5.33
CA PHE A 108 9.46 -24.97 5.85
C PHE A 108 8.71 -26.31 5.80
N LYS A 109 9.34 -27.37 5.30
CA LYS A 109 8.76 -28.72 5.27
C LYS A 109 8.41 -29.16 6.69
N ASN A 110 7.18 -29.66 6.88
CA ASN A 110 6.62 -30.07 8.17
C ASN A 110 6.52 -28.95 9.24
N LYS A 111 6.58 -27.68 8.83
CA LYS A 111 6.33 -26.52 9.71
C LYS A 111 4.96 -25.90 9.40
N ARG A 112 4.52 -24.96 10.26
CA ARG A 112 3.22 -24.27 10.12
C ARG A 112 3.14 -23.34 8.90
N CYS A 113 4.27 -22.81 8.44
CA CYS A 113 4.32 -21.86 7.33
C CYS A 113 4.62 -22.58 6.01
N ARG A 114 4.21 -21.96 4.88
CA ARG A 114 4.46 -22.48 3.52
C ARG A 114 5.09 -21.41 2.65
N SER A 115 6.16 -21.77 1.95
CA SER A 115 6.78 -20.91 0.95
C SER A 115 5.95 -20.92 -0.34
N LEU A 116 5.71 -19.76 -0.92
CA LEU A 116 5.07 -19.55 -2.21
C LEU A 116 5.98 -18.64 -3.06
N THR A 117 5.90 -18.78 -4.39
CA THR A 117 6.64 -17.96 -5.34
C THR A 117 5.69 -17.20 -6.24
N ALA A 118 6.14 -16.09 -6.82
CA ALA A 118 5.42 -15.44 -7.91
C ALA A 118 5.26 -16.42 -9.10
N PRO A 119 4.19 -16.31 -9.90
CA PRO A 119 3.07 -15.36 -9.77
C PRO A 119 2.07 -15.73 -8.65
N LEU A 120 1.73 -14.77 -7.80
CA LEU A 120 0.66 -14.87 -6.80
C LEU A 120 0.19 -13.46 -6.46
N ASP A 121 -1.11 -13.22 -6.58
CA ASP A 121 -1.68 -11.92 -6.21
C ASP A 121 -1.86 -11.83 -4.70
N VAL A 122 -1.35 -10.74 -4.11
CA VAL A 122 -1.48 -10.45 -2.68
C VAL A 122 -2.13 -9.08 -2.53
N ARG A 123 -3.38 -9.07 -2.08
CA ARG A 123 -4.07 -7.81 -1.76
C ARG A 123 -3.75 -7.39 -0.33
N LEU A 124 -3.02 -6.29 -0.19
CA LEU A 124 -2.83 -5.61 1.09
C LEU A 124 -3.94 -4.57 1.27
N PHE A 125 -4.66 -4.63 2.38
CA PHE A 125 -5.73 -3.69 2.70
C PHE A 125 -5.89 -3.52 4.21
N GLY A 126 -6.40 -2.35 4.62
CA GLY A 126 -6.56 -2.00 6.02
C GLY A 126 -5.43 -1.11 6.55
N PHE A 127 -5.52 -0.76 7.84
CA PHE A 127 -4.55 0.11 8.52
C PHE A 127 -3.75 -0.72 9.51
N ALA A 128 -2.43 -0.79 9.33
CA ALA A 128 -1.55 -1.38 10.33
C ALA A 128 -1.53 -0.44 11.55
N THR A 129 -2.16 -0.85 12.65
CA THR A 129 -2.31 0.03 13.83
C THR A 129 -1.09 0.03 14.74
N LYS A 130 -0.18 -0.94 14.60
CA LYS A 130 1.13 -1.01 15.24
C LYS A 130 2.02 -2.02 14.50
N PHE A 131 3.30 -1.71 14.32
CA PHE A 131 4.34 -2.74 14.32
C PHE A 131 4.81 -2.81 15.77
N GLU A 132 4.39 -3.83 16.52
CA GLU A 132 5.08 -4.17 17.77
C GLU A 132 6.32 -4.97 17.36
N GLU A 133 7.51 -4.45 17.70
CA GLU A 133 8.79 -5.15 17.59
C GLU A 133 8.86 -6.35 18.55
#